data_AF-A0A2L2YVZ4-F1
#
_entry.id   AF-A0A2L2YVZ4-F1
#
_cell.length_a   1.000
_cell.length_b   1.000
_cell.length_c   1.000
_cell.angle_alpha   90.00
_cell.angle_beta   90.00
_cell.angle_gamma   90.00
#
_symmetry.space_group_name_H-M   'P 1'
#
loop_
_entity.id
_entity.type
_entity.pdbx_description
1 polymer ?
#
loop_
_entity_poly.entity_id
_entity_poly.type
_entity_poly.pdbx_seq_one_letter_code
_entity_poly.pdbx_strand_id
1 'polypeptide(L)'
;METFEIKRPELHRSSSTGIPSANKSGPYIIMIAGIILVTGAILVVSHFVLGYKDLDKKINFLKQNRAEYLVDQTCDEEFCLTKDCVSMASRITNLMNPRVEPCEDFYEYACGGYAKTTFVPFGQTDYTPAEETKLVIFQKIRSVMESSSNDGNSSTLQK
;
A
#
# COMPACT_ATOMS: atom_id res chain seq x y z
N MET A 1 22.62 -31.86 -38.76
CA MET A 1 22.51 -33.33 -38.70
C MET A 1 23.94 -33.86 -38.64
N GLU A 2 24.49 -34.40 -37.56
CA GLU A 2 24.02 -34.61 -36.17
C GLU A 2 25.21 -34.50 -35.21
N THR A 3 24.93 -34.30 -33.92
CA THR A 3 25.89 -34.46 -32.81
C THR A 3 25.89 -35.90 -32.30
N PHE A 4 27.03 -36.51 -31.97
CA PHE A 4 27.10 -37.48 -30.86
C PHE A 4 28.49 -37.70 -30.26
N GLU A 5 28.53 -38.34 -29.09
CA GLU A 5 29.59 -38.27 -28.07
C GLU A 5 30.53 -39.49 -27.91
N ILE A 6 31.78 -39.19 -27.47
CA ILE A 6 32.55 -39.80 -26.36
C ILE A 6 32.69 -41.34 -26.22
N LYS A 7 33.96 -41.80 -26.13
CA LYS A 7 34.40 -42.66 -24.99
C LYS A 7 35.91 -42.56 -24.68
N ARG A 8 36.27 -42.39 -23.40
CA ARG A 8 37.63 -42.56 -22.84
C ARG A 8 37.81 -43.98 -22.26
N PRO A 9 39.03 -44.52 -22.22
CA PRO A 9 39.41 -45.62 -21.33
C PRO A 9 40.12 -45.14 -20.05
N GLU A 10 39.89 -45.86 -18.94
CA GLU A 10 40.51 -45.69 -17.61
C GLU A 10 41.93 -46.32 -17.56
N LEU A 11 42.96 -45.61 -17.11
CA LEU A 11 43.45 -45.51 -15.72
C LEU A 11 44.11 -46.78 -15.14
N HIS A 12 45.45 -46.77 -15.04
CA HIS A 12 46.22 -47.68 -14.17
C HIS A 12 47.46 -46.99 -13.58
N ARG A 13 47.45 -46.76 -12.26
CA ARG A 13 48.64 -46.98 -11.41
C ARG A 13 48.22 -47.23 -9.96
N SER A 14 48.79 -48.26 -9.35
CA SER A 14 48.53 -48.67 -7.97
C SER A 14 49.82 -48.69 -7.16
N SER A 15 49.71 -48.32 -5.87
CA SER A 15 50.73 -48.44 -4.81
C SER A 15 52.06 -47.68 -5.00
N SER A 16 52.80 -47.31 -3.95
CA SER A 16 52.66 -47.48 -2.49
C SER A 16 53.26 -46.24 -1.77
N THR A 17 53.38 -46.07 -0.45
CA THR A 17 53.29 -46.97 0.74
C THR A 17 53.03 -46.11 2.01
N GLY A 18 52.76 -46.73 3.17
CA GLY A 18 53.26 -46.19 4.46
C GLY A 18 52.26 -45.58 5.46
N ILE A 19 51.46 -46.43 6.11
CA ILE A 19 50.89 -46.22 7.45
C ILE A 19 51.18 -47.54 8.20
N PRO A 20 51.90 -47.55 9.34
CA PRO A 20 51.28 -47.10 10.59
C PRO A 20 52.19 -46.44 11.65
N SER A 21 51.63 -45.41 12.29
CA SER A 21 51.76 -45.26 13.74
C SER A 21 50.38 -44.98 14.32
N ALA A 22 49.76 -46.02 14.87
CA ALA A 22 48.47 -45.92 15.53
C ALA A 22 48.65 -45.18 16.86
N ASN A 23 48.08 -43.97 16.99
CA ASN A 23 47.98 -43.34 18.29
C ASN A 23 46.85 -44.01 19.10
N LYS A 24 47.15 -44.50 20.31
CA LYS A 24 46.17 -45.22 21.14
C LYS A 24 45.20 -44.28 21.87
N SER A 25 45.38 -42.96 21.72
CA SER A 25 44.48 -41.88 22.11
C SER A 25 43.48 -41.47 21.00
N GLY A 26 43.65 -41.99 19.78
CA GLY A 26 42.83 -41.65 18.60
C GLY A 26 41.31 -41.79 18.73
N PRO A 27 40.73 -42.85 19.34
CA PRO A 27 39.27 -43.01 19.30
C PRO A 27 38.55 -41.91 20.07
N TYR A 28 39.08 -41.47 21.22
CA TYR A 28 38.42 -40.43 22.02
C TYR A 28 38.47 -39.06 21.33
N ILE A 29 39.56 -38.73 20.63
CA ILE A 29 39.68 -37.50 19.84
C ILE A 29 38.69 -37.50 18.68
N ILE A 30 38.55 -38.63 17.96
CA ILE A 30 37.58 -38.76 16.86
C ILE A 30 36.14 -38.65 17.39
N MET A 31 35.84 -39.27 18.55
CA MET A 31 34.52 -39.17 19.19
C MET A 31 34.20 -37.74 19.63
N ILE A 32 35.14 -37.02 20.25
CA ILE A 32 34.97 -35.59 20.60
C ILE A 32 34.74 -34.75 19.34
N ALA A 33 35.54 -34.95 18.29
CA ALA A 33 35.38 -34.21 17.03
C ALA A 33 33.99 -34.44 16.40
N GLY A 34 33.51 -35.68 16.41
CA GLY A 34 32.14 -36.01 15.99
C GLY A 34 31.08 -35.31 16.82
N ILE A 35 31.20 -35.30 18.16
CA ILE A 35 30.28 -34.61 19.05
C ILE A 35 30.29 -33.10 18.82
N ILE A 36 31.46 -32.48 18.60
CA ILE A 36 31.57 -31.03 18.30
C ILE A 36 30.89 -30.70 16.96
N LEU A 37 31.07 -31.52 15.93
CA LEU A 37 30.38 -31.31 14.63
C LEU A 37 28.87 -31.48 14.75
N VAL A 38 28.39 -32.50 15.47
CA VAL A 38 26.95 -32.76 15.67
C VAL A 38 26.31 -31.65 16.53
N THR A 39 26.93 -31.27 17.66
CA THR A 39 26.43 -30.18 18.51
C THR A 39 26.49 -28.83 17.80
N GLY A 40 27.56 -28.54 17.04
CA GLY A 40 27.65 -27.36 16.19
C GLY A 40 26.55 -27.30 15.13
N ALA A 41 26.30 -28.41 14.43
CA ALA A 41 25.21 -28.51 13.46
C ALA A 41 23.82 -28.33 14.12
N ILE A 42 23.59 -28.95 15.28
CA ILE A 42 22.35 -28.79 16.05
C ILE A 42 22.16 -27.34 16.49
N LEU A 43 23.22 -26.66 16.95
CA LEU A 43 23.14 -25.25 17.34
C LEU A 43 22.87 -24.34 16.14
N VAL A 44 23.55 -24.54 15.01
CA VAL A 44 23.30 -23.78 13.77
C VAL A 44 21.87 -23.99 13.28
N VAL A 45 21.40 -25.24 13.20
CA VAL A 45 20.02 -25.55 12.82
C VAL A 45 19.04 -24.98 13.83
N SER A 46 19.29 -25.08 15.13
CA SER A 46 18.41 -24.53 16.18
C SER A 46 18.33 -23.00 16.11
N HIS A 47 19.45 -22.29 15.95
CA HIS A 47 19.45 -20.84 15.79
C HIS A 47 18.80 -20.38 14.49
N PHE A 48 19.03 -21.10 13.38
CA PHE A 48 18.36 -20.83 12.10
C PHE A 48 16.84 -21.10 12.21
N VAL A 49 16.45 -22.16 12.93
CA VAL A 49 15.06 -22.56 13.18
C VAL A 49 14.33 -21.59 14.10
N LEU A 50 14.96 -21.17 15.20
CA LEU A 50 14.40 -20.18 16.12
C LEU A 50 14.37 -18.78 15.50
N GLY A 51 15.31 -18.47 14.60
CA GLY A 51 15.33 -17.25 13.79
C GLY A 51 14.20 -17.19 12.75
N TYR A 52 13.95 -18.25 11.98
CA TYR A 52 12.86 -18.23 10.99
C TYR A 52 11.47 -18.29 11.64
N LYS A 53 11.33 -18.97 12.79
CA LYS A 53 10.05 -19.10 13.52
C LYS A 53 9.44 -17.78 13.98
N ASP A 54 10.24 -16.72 14.09
CA ASP A 54 9.74 -15.39 14.46
C ASP A 54 9.08 -14.67 13.27
N LEU A 55 9.51 -14.96 12.04
CA LEU A 55 8.93 -14.37 10.83
C LEU A 55 7.52 -14.93 10.56
N ASP A 56 7.30 -16.23 10.76
CA ASP A 56 5.96 -16.84 10.62
C ASP A 56 4.95 -16.23 11.61
N LYS A 57 5.36 -15.99 12.86
CA LYS A 57 4.53 -15.30 13.86
C LYS A 57 4.18 -13.88 13.41
N LYS A 58 5.16 -13.13 12.91
CA LYS A 58 4.96 -11.74 12.45
C LYS A 58 4.09 -11.67 11.19
N ILE A 59 4.24 -12.60 10.25
CA ILE A 59 3.40 -12.71 9.05
C ILE A 59 1.96 -13.08 9.43
N ASN A 60 1.76 -14.04 10.33
CA ASN A 60 0.41 -14.43 10.77
C ASN A 60 -0.28 -13.31 11.57
N PHE A 61 0.47 -12.59 12.42
CA PHE A 61 -0.02 -11.38 13.10
C PHE A 61 -0.44 -10.27 12.12
N LEU A 62 0.36 -10.03 11.07
CA LEU A 62 0.04 -9.04 10.01
C LEU A 62 -1.12 -9.47 9.10
N LYS A 63 -1.44 -10.77 9.05
CA LYS A 63 -2.61 -11.30 8.32
C LYS A 63 -3.90 -11.26 9.14
N GLN A 64 -3.83 -11.59 10.43
CA GLN A 64 -5.02 -11.76 11.25
C GLN A 64 -5.74 -10.44 11.58
N ASN A 65 -5.00 -9.32 11.65
CA ASN A 65 -5.54 -8.01 12.06
C ASN A 65 -5.62 -6.98 10.93
N ARG A 66 -5.91 -7.37 9.67
CA ARG A 66 -6.06 -6.40 8.56
C ARG A 66 -7.30 -6.55 7.67
N ALA A 67 -8.26 -7.41 8.04
CA ALA A 67 -9.61 -7.41 7.46
C ALA A 67 -10.59 -6.50 8.23
N GLU A 68 -10.23 -6.07 9.44
CA GLU A 68 -11.12 -5.45 10.44
C GLU A 68 -10.62 -4.05 10.85
N TYR A 69 -10.19 -3.23 9.87
CA TYR A 69 -9.79 -1.83 10.10
C TYR A 69 -10.19 -0.86 8.96
N LEU A 70 -10.92 -1.34 7.95
CA LEU A 70 -11.57 -0.47 6.94
C LEU A 70 -13.10 -0.61 6.96
N VAL A 71 -13.64 -1.26 7.98
CA VAL A 71 -15.09 -1.40 8.22
C VAL A 71 -15.36 -1.16 9.71
N ASP A 72 -15.10 0.07 10.16
CA ASP A 72 -15.89 0.64 11.27
C ASP A 72 -17.09 1.35 10.65
N GLN A 73 -17.99 0.54 10.09
CA GLN A 73 -19.30 0.95 9.66
C GLN A 73 -20.25 -0.14 10.13
N THR A 74 -21.10 0.19 11.10
CA THR A 74 -22.13 -0.70 11.60
C THR A 74 -23.12 -0.99 10.47
N CYS A 75 -23.02 -2.19 9.88
CA CYS A 75 -23.78 -2.63 8.71
C CYS A 75 -25.24 -2.99 9.03
N ASP A 76 -26.00 -2.04 9.58
CA ASP A 76 -27.47 -2.13 9.71
C ASP A 76 -28.21 -1.11 8.80
N GLU A 77 -27.51 -0.16 8.17
CA GLU A 77 -28.07 0.65 7.07
C GLU A 77 -27.30 0.42 5.76
N GLU A 78 -28.02 0.00 4.72
CA GLU A 78 -27.52 -0.21 3.35
C GLU A 78 -27.02 1.09 2.68
N PHE A 79 -27.48 2.24 3.18
CA PHE A 79 -27.16 3.58 2.65
C PHE A 79 -26.90 4.58 3.77
N CYS A 80 -25.97 5.52 3.58
CA CYS A 80 -25.80 6.64 4.51
C CYS A 80 -26.92 7.68 4.32
N LEU A 81 -27.84 7.78 5.28
CA LEU A 81 -28.97 8.72 5.25
C LEU A 81 -28.73 10.04 6.03
N THR A 82 -27.49 10.33 6.42
CA THR A 82 -27.16 11.63 7.03
C THR A 82 -27.43 12.77 6.04
N LYS A 83 -27.76 13.96 6.55
CA LYS A 83 -28.00 15.16 5.73
C LYS A 83 -26.86 15.43 4.75
N ASP A 84 -25.61 15.25 5.18
CA ASP A 84 -24.44 15.52 4.37
C ASP A 84 -24.25 14.45 3.28
N CYS A 85 -24.51 13.17 3.59
CA CYS A 85 -24.54 12.09 2.59
C CYS A 85 -25.61 12.32 1.53
N VAL A 86 -26.85 12.63 1.91
CA VAL A 86 -27.96 12.89 0.96
C VAL A 86 -27.68 14.13 0.11
N SER A 87 -27.14 15.19 0.71
CA SER A 87 -26.74 16.42 0.02
C SER A 87 -25.60 16.16 -1.00
N MET A 88 -24.59 15.37 -0.61
CA MET A 88 -23.47 15.04 -1.48
C MET A 88 -23.90 14.10 -2.62
N ALA A 89 -24.71 13.07 -2.34
CA ALA A 89 -25.25 12.18 -3.36
C ALA A 89 -26.07 12.99 -4.40
N SER A 90 -26.96 13.86 -3.94
CA SER A 90 -27.74 14.77 -4.81
C SER A 90 -26.83 15.66 -5.66
N ARG A 91 -25.76 16.22 -5.06
CA ARG A 91 -24.77 17.01 -5.80
C ARG A 91 -24.08 16.18 -6.88
N ILE A 92 -23.60 14.98 -6.57
CA ILE A 92 -22.93 14.08 -7.50
C ILE A 92 -23.86 13.72 -8.67
N THR A 93 -25.09 13.30 -8.40
CA THR A 93 -26.07 12.96 -9.45
C THR A 93 -26.36 14.14 -10.40
N ASN A 94 -26.35 15.38 -9.90
CA ASN A 94 -26.54 16.57 -10.74
C ASN A 94 -25.34 16.89 -11.67
N LEU A 95 -24.13 16.43 -11.34
CA LEU A 95 -22.94 16.60 -12.19
C LEU A 95 -22.92 15.59 -13.34
N MET A 96 -23.59 14.44 -13.17
CA MET A 96 -23.57 13.29 -14.07
C MET A 96 -24.60 13.40 -15.21
N ASN A 97 -24.32 12.72 -16.32
CA ASN A 97 -25.28 12.44 -17.39
C ASN A 97 -25.56 10.92 -17.47
N PRO A 98 -26.60 10.40 -16.80
CA PRO A 98 -26.90 8.96 -16.78
C PRO A 98 -27.45 8.41 -18.11
N ARG A 99 -27.43 9.18 -19.20
CA ARG A 99 -27.82 8.74 -20.55
C ARG A 99 -26.65 8.23 -21.40
N VAL A 100 -25.43 8.31 -20.88
CA VAL A 100 -24.20 7.86 -21.56
C VAL A 100 -23.62 6.70 -20.78
N GLU A 101 -23.20 5.66 -21.49
CA GLU A 101 -22.62 4.47 -20.87
C GLU A 101 -21.23 4.80 -20.29
N PRO A 102 -20.95 4.54 -19.00
CA PRO A 102 -19.67 4.87 -18.37
C PRO A 102 -18.46 4.21 -19.05
N CYS A 103 -18.67 3.07 -19.72
CA CYS A 103 -17.63 2.34 -20.44
C CYS A 103 -17.35 2.91 -21.85
N GLU A 104 -18.23 3.75 -22.40
CA GLU A 104 -18.05 4.39 -23.71
C GLU A 104 -17.43 5.79 -23.56
N ASP A 105 -18.01 6.63 -22.70
CA ASP A 105 -17.46 7.95 -22.35
C ASP A 105 -17.72 8.26 -20.86
N PHE A 106 -16.73 7.89 -20.03
CA PHE A 106 -16.77 8.17 -18.60
C PHE A 106 -16.78 9.68 -18.28
N TYR A 107 -16.21 10.53 -19.15
CA TYR A 107 -16.17 11.97 -18.90
C TYR A 107 -17.55 12.59 -19.08
N GLU A 108 -18.24 12.30 -20.19
CA GLU A 108 -19.61 12.76 -20.39
C GLU A 108 -20.58 12.11 -19.38
N TYR A 109 -20.38 10.85 -19.00
CA TYR A 109 -21.17 10.24 -17.91
C TYR A 109 -20.97 10.95 -16.56
N ALA A 110 -19.73 11.24 -16.16
CA ALA A 110 -19.44 11.81 -14.84
C ALA A 110 -19.62 13.33 -14.74
N CYS A 111 -19.36 14.06 -15.84
CA CYS A 111 -19.29 15.53 -15.88
C CYS A 111 -20.29 16.18 -16.85
N GLY A 112 -20.99 15.40 -17.69
CA GLY A 112 -21.88 15.91 -18.73
C GLY A 112 -23.13 16.62 -18.21
N GLY A 113 -23.49 16.47 -16.93
CA GLY A 113 -24.49 17.29 -16.26
C GLY A 113 -23.93 18.68 -15.91
N TYR A 114 -22.73 18.73 -15.34
CA TYR A 114 -22.02 19.99 -15.03
C TYR A 114 -21.79 20.83 -16.28
N ALA A 115 -21.30 20.22 -17.37
CA ALA A 115 -21.02 20.89 -18.63
C ALA A 115 -22.27 21.51 -19.30
N LYS A 116 -23.47 21.01 -18.99
CA LYS A 116 -24.75 21.54 -19.51
C LYS A 116 -25.38 22.62 -18.63
N THR A 117 -25.01 22.67 -17.35
CA THR A 117 -25.59 23.60 -16.36
C THR A 117 -24.70 24.79 -16.04
N THR A 118 -23.41 24.70 -16.37
CA THR A 118 -22.39 25.67 -16.00
C THR A 118 -21.96 26.53 -17.19
N PHE A 119 -21.87 27.84 -16.99
CA PHE A 119 -21.46 28.80 -18.01
C PHE A 119 -20.12 29.44 -17.65
N VAL A 120 -19.23 29.63 -18.63
CA VAL A 120 -17.98 30.35 -18.43
C VAL A 120 -18.28 31.83 -18.15
N PRO A 121 -17.81 32.40 -17.02
CA PRO A 121 -18.07 33.82 -16.71
C PRO A 121 -17.35 34.76 -17.68
N PHE A 122 -17.89 35.97 -17.85
CA PHE A 122 -17.29 36.98 -18.74
C PHE A 122 -15.82 37.27 -18.39
N GLY A 123 -14.97 37.30 -19.41
CA GLY A 123 -13.52 37.55 -19.26
C GLY A 123 -12.68 36.32 -18.92
N GLN A 124 -13.27 35.13 -18.81
CA GLN A 124 -12.57 33.85 -18.70
C GLN A 124 -12.74 33.04 -20.00
N THR A 125 -11.75 32.19 -20.32
CA THR A 125 -11.81 31.24 -21.44
C THR A 125 -12.41 29.90 -21.02
N ASP A 126 -12.16 29.52 -19.78
CA ASP A 126 -12.49 28.25 -19.18
C ASP A 126 -13.19 28.49 -17.82
N TYR A 127 -13.88 27.49 -17.31
CA TYR A 127 -14.43 27.53 -15.97
C TYR A 127 -14.51 26.13 -15.37
N THR A 128 -13.88 25.97 -14.21
CA THR A 128 -13.69 24.69 -13.53
C THR A 128 -14.31 24.67 -12.14
N PRO A 129 -14.62 23.49 -11.57
CA PRO A 129 -15.06 23.37 -10.17
C PRO A 129 -14.05 23.95 -9.16
N ALA A 130 -12.77 24.01 -9.52
CA ALA A 130 -11.73 24.64 -8.70
C ALA A 130 -11.88 26.18 -8.67
N GLU A 131 -12.25 26.81 -9.79
CA GLU A 131 -12.51 28.24 -9.87
C GLU A 131 -13.81 28.63 -9.16
N GLU A 132 -14.87 27.82 -9.29
CA GLU A 132 -16.09 27.94 -8.48
C GLU A 132 -15.76 27.92 -6.97
N THR A 133 -15.00 26.91 -6.53
CA THR A 133 -14.57 26.77 -5.13
C THR A 133 -13.72 27.95 -4.66
N LYS A 134 -12.81 28.42 -5.52
CA LYS A 134 -11.95 29.60 -5.27
C LYS A 134 -12.78 30.87 -5.07
N LEU A 135 -13.84 31.08 -5.86
CA LEU A 135 -14.76 32.22 -5.70
C LEU A 135 -15.48 32.17 -4.35
N VAL A 136 -16.02 31.01 -3.96
CA VAL A 136 -16.69 30.82 -2.65
C VAL A 136 -15.73 31.10 -1.49
N ILE A 137 -14.49 30.60 -1.57
CA ILE A 137 -13.44 30.85 -0.55
C ILE A 137 -13.13 32.35 -0.45
N PHE A 138 -12.88 33.05 -1.56
CA PHE A 138 -12.59 34.48 -1.52
C PHE A 138 -13.76 35.34 -1.06
N GLN A 139 -14.99 34.97 -1.42
CA GLN A 139 -16.20 35.63 -0.89
C GLN A 139 -16.29 35.46 0.63
N LYS A 140 -15.98 34.28 1.16
CA LYS A 140 -15.99 34.03 2.60
C LYS A 140 -14.90 34.82 3.32
N ILE A 141 -13.67 34.84 2.78
CA ILE A 141 -12.55 35.65 3.31
C ILE A 141 -12.93 37.14 3.32
N ARG A 142 -13.50 37.66 2.23
CA ARG A 142 -14.00 39.05 2.16
C ARG A 142 -15.01 39.34 3.27
N SER A 143 -16.01 38.48 3.47
CA SER A 143 -17.04 38.70 4.51
C SER A 143 -16.47 38.83 5.93
N VAL A 144 -15.38 38.10 6.22
CA VAL A 144 -14.68 38.18 7.52
C VAL A 144 -13.88 39.49 7.65
N MET A 145 -13.22 39.94 6.59
CA MET A 145 -12.52 41.23 6.59
C MET A 145 -13.47 42.43 6.72
N GLU A 146 -14.64 42.34 6.06
CA GLU A 146 -15.68 43.38 6.09
C GLU A 146 -16.38 43.44 7.45
N SER A 147 -16.70 42.30 8.08
CA SER A 147 -17.24 42.29 9.44
C SER A 147 -16.28 42.93 10.45
N SER A 148 -14.99 42.58 10.37
CA SER A 148 -13.97 43.13 11.27
C SER A 148 -13.69 44.63 11.06
N SER A 149 -14.06 45.22 9.91
CA SER A 149 -14.01 46.68 9.72
C SER A 149 -15.27 47.39 10.25
N ASN A 150 -16.45 46.76 10.17
CA ASN A 150 -17.71 47.38 10.60
C ASN A 150 -17.89 47.39 12.12
N ASP A 151 -17.24 46.47 12.85
CA ASP A 151 -17.17 46.52 14.31
C ASP A 151 -16.42 47.77 14.84
N GLY A 152 -15.70 48.49 13.96
CA GLY A 152 -14.96 49.72 14.28
C GLY A 152 -15.62 51.04 13.84
N ASN A 153 -16.72 51.01 13.07
CA ASN A 153 -17.33 52.23 12.51
C ASN A 153 -18.77 52.52 12.99
N SER A 154 -19.40 51.61 13.74
CA SER A 154 -20.72 51.80 14.37
C SER A 154 -20.75 52.78 15.57
N SER A 155 -19.76 53.67 15.67
CA SER A 155 -19.64 54.67 16.76
C SER A 155 -19.59 56.13 16.27
N THR A 156 -19.47 56.38 14.95
CA THR A 156 -19.23 57.73 14.43
C THR A 156 -20.02 58.04 13.15
N LEU A 157 -21.35 57.89 13.19
CA LEU A 157 -22.26 58.56 12.25
C LEU A 157 -23.71 58.63 12.78
N GLN A 158 -23.89 59.40 13.85
CA GLN A 158 -25.14 60.13 14.07
C GLN A 158 -24.86 61.63 13.92
N LYS A 159 -25.73 62.33 13.20
CA LYS A 159 -25.74 63.78 12.98
C LYS A 159 -27.13 64.29 13.33
#